data_AF-A0A950ENL5-F1
#
_entry.id   AF-A0A950ENL5-F1
#
_cell.length_a   1.000
_cell.length_b   1.000
_cell.length_c   1.000
_cell.angle_alpha   90.00
_cell.angle_beta   90.00
_cell.angle_gamma   90.00
#
_symmetry.space_group_name_H-M   'P 1'
#
loop_
_entity.id
_entity.type
_entity.pdbx_description
1 polymer ?
#
loop_
_entity_poly.entity_id
_entity_poly.type
_entity_poly.pdbx_seq_one_letter_code
_entity_poly.pdbx_strand_id
1 'polypeptide(L)'
;MIEIDGSQGEGGGQILRSALALSMCTGQAFALTKIRAGRAKPGLMRQHLTCVNAAAEISSAQVDGAELNSQALQFTPGVVRAGSYAFNVGS
;
A
#
# COMPACT_ATOMS: atom_id res chain seq x y z
N MET A 1 -2.65 -14.23 -6.25
CA MET A 1 -2.17 -12.84 -6.19
C MET A 1 -3.08 -12.00 -7.07
N ILE A 2 -3.62 -10.89 -6.56
CA ILE A 2 -4.54 -9.99 -7.27
C ILE A 2 -3.73 -8.90 -7.98
N GLU A 3 -4.02 -8.64 -9.25
CA GLU A 3 -3.38 -7.53 -9.98
C GLU A 3 -4.30 -6.31 -10.01
N ILE A 4 -3.74 -5.14 -9.70
CA ILE A 4 -4.49 -3.89 -9.61
C ILE A 4 -3.78 -2.83 -10.46
N ASP A 5 -4.54 -2.18 -11.34
CA ASP A 5 -4.09 -1.00 -12.08
C ASP A 5 -4.44 0.28 -11.30
N GLY A 6 -3.42 0.95 -10.76
CA GLY A 6 -3.53 2.17 -9.97
C GLY A 6 -3.81 3.45 -10.77
N SER A 7 -3.92 3.36 -12.10
CA SER A 7 -4.36 4.47 -12.96
C SER A 7 -5.88 4.58 -13.06
N GLN A 8 -6.63 3.56 -12.62
CA GLN A 8 -8.09 3.57 -12.71
C GLN A 8 -8.75 4.58 -11.76
N GLY A 9 -9.95 5.05 -12.13
CA GLY A 9 -10.73 6.01 -11.35
C GLY A 9 -10.00 7.35 -11.17
N GLU A 10 -9.94 7.86 -9.93
CA GLU A 10 -9.29 9.15 -9.63
C GLU A 10 -7.75 9.12 -9.68
N GLY A 11 -7.13 7.95 -9.94
CA GLY A 11 -5.68 7.76 -9.95
C GLY A 11 -5.02 8.26 -8.66
N GLY A 12 -5.72 8.16 -7.53
CA GLY A 12 -5.31 8.71 -6.23
C GLY A 12 -4.71 7.66 -5.29
N GLY A 13 -4.51 8.04 -4.03
CA GLY A 13 -4.03 7.13 -2.98
C GLY A 13 -5.10 6.17 -2.44
N GLN A 14 -6.36 6.31 -2.87
CA GLN A 14 -7.48 5.51 -2.32
C GLN A 14 -7.37 4.03 -2.68
N ILE A 15 -7.01 3.70 -3.93
CA ILE A 15 -6.85 2.31 -4.40
C ILE A 15 -5.84 1.57 -3.53
N LEU A 16 -4.69 2.18 -3.26
CA LEU A 16 -3.65 1.61 -2.41
C LEU A 16 -4.17 1.31 -1.00
N ARG A 17 -4.84 2.28 -0.35
CA ARG A 17 -5.35 2.10 1.02
C ARG A 17 -6.39 0.98 1.11
N SER A 18 -7.32 0.95 0.16
CA SER A 18 -8.33 -0.11 0.09
C SER A 18 -7.70 -1.48 -0.16
N ALA A 19 -6.72 -1.56 -1.07
CA ALA A 19 -6.01 -2.80 -1.38
C ALA A 19 -5.25 -3.34 -0.16
N LEU A 20 -4.52 -2.48 0.57
CA LEU A 20 -3.83 -2.86 1.81
C LEU A 20 -4.82 -3.40 2.86
N ALA A 21 -5.90 -2.67 3.13
CA ALA A 21 -6.89 -3.06 4.13
C ALA A 21 -7.56 -4.39 3.77
N LEU A 22 -8.05 -4.53 2.53
CA LEU A 22 -8.68 -5.77 2.06
C LEU A 22 -7.71 -6.94 2.07
N SER A 23 -6.48 -6.73 1.62
CA SER A 23 -5.44 -7.76 1.62
C SER A 23 -5.18 -8.30 3.03
N MET A 24 -5.04 -7.42 4.02
CA MET A 24 -4.89 -7.84 5.43
C MET A 24 -6.13 -8.57 5.96
N CYS A 25 -7.34 -8.12 5.61
CA CYS A 25 -8.58 -8.77 6.04
C CYS A 25 -8.82 -10.14 5.39
N THR A 26 -8.42 -10.32 4.12
CA THR A 26 -8.71 -11.54 3.35
C THR A 26 -7.52 -12.50 3.24
N GLY A 27 -6.32 -12.07 3.64
CA GLY A 27 -5.09 -12.82 3.46
C GLY A 27 -4.64 -12.94 2.00
N GLN A 28 -5.23 -12.19 1.08
CA GLN A 28 -4.91 -12.28 -0.35
C GLN A 28 -3.82 -11.28 -0.73
N ALA A 29 -2.70 -11.77 -1.24
CA ALA A 29 -1.62 -10.94 -1.78
C ALA A 29 -2.06 -10.15 -3.03
N PHE A 30 -1.51 -8.96 -3.23
CA PHE A 30 -1.74 -8.16 -4.44
C PHE A 30 -0.46 -7.52 -5.01
N ALA A 31 -0.51 -7.22 -6.29
CA ALA A 31 0.45 -6.39 -7.01
C ALA A 31 -0.28 -5.17 -7.59
N LEU A 32 0.14 -3.98 -7.20
CA LEU A 32 -0.40 -2.70 -7.66
C LEU A 32 0.62 -2.04 -8.57
N THR A 33 0.22 -1.72 -9.80
CA THR A 33 1.05 -1.00 -10.77
C THR A 33 0.47 0.37 -11.08
N LYS A 34 1.24 1.23 -11.76
CA LYS A 34 0.83 2.60 -12.16
C LYS A 34 0.29 3.43 -10.98
N ILE A 35 0.91 3.29 -9.81
CA ILE A 35 0.48 3.98 -8.59
C ILE A 35 0.44 5.49 -8.85
N ARG A 36 -0.77 6.06 -8.77
CA ARG A 36 -1.01 7.50 -8.94
C ARG A 36 -0.52 8.05 -10.29
N ALA A 37 -0.55 7.25 -11.34
CA ALA A 37 -0.08 7.65 -12.68
C ALA A 37 -0.78 8.91 -13.24
N GLY A 38 -2.04 9.16 -12.86
CA GLY A 38 -2.80 10.35 -13.28
C GLY A 38 -2.55 11.63 -12.46
N ARG A 39 -1.58 11.64 -11.53
CA ARG A 39 -1.32 12.79 -10.64
C ARG A 39 -0.03 13.51 -11.03
N ALA A 40 0.01 14.82 -10.78
CA ALA A 40 1.19 15.66 -11.04
C ALA A 40 2.50 15.15 -10.39
N LYS A 41 2.39 14.49 -9.23
CA LYS A 41 3.48 13.75 -8.60
C LYS A 41 3.06 12.28 -8.55
N PRO A 42 3.49 11.41 -9.48
CA PRO A 42 3.10 9.99 -9.47
C PRO A 42 3.80 9.20 -8.35
N GLY A 43 3.38 7.96 -8.17
CA GLY A 43 4.00 7.02 -7.23
C GLY A 43 3.66 7.24 -5.75
N LEU A 44 4.35 6.50 -4.88
CA LEU A 44 4.20 6.59 -3.43
C LEU A 44 4.77 7.93 -2.91
N MET A 45 3.98 8.60 -2.08
CA MET A 45 4.43 9.78 -1.33
C MET A 45 4.62 9.36 0.13
N ARG A 46 5.21 10.23 0.96
CA ARG A 46 5.44 9.94 2.39
C ARG A 46 4.22 9.33 3.08
N GLN A 47 3.05 9.94 2.93
CA GLN A 47 1.80 9.42 3.50
C GLN A 47 1.41 8.02 2.99
N HIS A 48 1.66 7.73 1.72
CA HIS A 48 1.37 6.41 1.14
C HIS A 48 2.35 5.36 1.68
N LEU A 49 3.63 5.73 1.75
CA LEU A 49 4.68 4.88 2.29
C LEU A 49 4.45 4.57 3.77
N THR A 50 4.03 5.55 4.58
CA THR A 50 3.64 5.30 5.97
C THR A 50 2.46 4.33 6.07
N CYS A 51 1.46 4.43 5.20
CA CYS A 51 0.37 3.45 5.17
C CYS A 51 0.86 2.04 4.83
N VAL A 52 1.76 1.90 3.83
CA VAL A 52 2.33 0.60 3.45
C VAL A 52 3.13 0.01 4.59
N ASN A 53 4.01 0.80 5.23
CA ASN A 53 4.83 0.36 6.35
C ASN A 53 3.97 -0.04 7.56
N ALA A 54 2.92 0.72 7.85
CA ALA A 54 1.97 0.40 8.92
C ALA A 54 1.25 -0.93 8.66
N ALA A 55 0.75 -1.12 7.43
CA ALA A 55 0.11 -2.37 7.04
C ALA A 55 1.10 -3.55 7.11
N ALA A 56 2.34 -3.34 6.69
CA ALA A 56 3.38 -4.36 6.76
C ALA A 56 3.71 -4.76 8.19
N GLU A 57 3.84 -3.80 9.11
CA GLU A 57 4.11 -4.07 10.52
C GLU A 57 2.94 -4.81 11.19
N ILE A 58 1.71 -4.33 10.99
CA ILE A 58 0.49 -4.92 11.58
C ILE A 58 0.26 -6.35 11.11
N SER A 59 0.53 -6.65 9.83
CA SER A 59 0.27 -7.95 9.24
C SER A 59 1.51 -8.82 9.05
N SER A 60 2.70 -8.38 9.47
CA SER A 60 3.96 -9.10 9.21
C SER A 60 4.18 -9.36 7.71
N ALA A 61 3.77 -8.42 6.86
CA ALA A 61 3.75 -8.63 5.42
C ALA A 61 5.16 -8.65 4.81
N GLN A 62 5.30 -9.40 3.72
CA GLN A 62 6.39 -9.19 2.77
C GLN A 62 5.98 -8.10 1.78
N VAL A 63 6.87 -7.14 1.54
CA VAL A 63 6.59 -5.98 0.69
C VAL A 63 7.76 -5.71 -0.23
N ASP A 64 7.47 -5.52 -1.52
CA ASP A 64 8.42 -5.08 -2.55
C ASP A 64 7.94 -3.75 -3.16
N GLY A 65 8.86 -2.83 -3.43
CA GLY A 65 8.55 -1.51 -4.01
C GLY A 65 8.04 -0.47 -3.01
N ALA A 66 8.20 -0.69 -1.71
CA ALA A 66 7.85 0.27 -0.65
C ALA A 66 8.90 1.38 -0.51
N GLU A 67 9.00 2.23 -1.53
CA GLU A 67 9.93 3.37 -1.56
C GLU A 67 9.27 4.62 -2.14
N LEU A 68 9.83 5.79 -1.83
CA LEU A 68 9.30 7.06 -2.35
C LEU A 68 9.31 7.07 -3.88
N ASN A 69 8.23 7.60 -4.46
CA ASN A 69 7.97 7.70 -5.89
C ASN A 69 7.79 6.35 -6.61
N SER A 70 7.85 5.22 -5.90
CA SER A 70 7.58 3.93 -6.52
C SER A 70 6.20 3.90 -7.17
N GLN A 71 6.14 3.37 -8.39
CA GLN A 71 4.92 3.21 -9.16
C GLN A 71 4.41 1.77 -9.17
N ALA A 72 5.11 0.86 -8.48
CA ALA A 72 4.74 -0.53 -8.33
C ALA A 72 4.91 -0.98 -6.88
N LEU A 73 3.99 -1.79 -6.37
CA LEU A 73 4.06 -2.34 -5.03
C LEU A 73 3.54 -3.78 -5.07
N GLN A 74 4.30 -4.72 -4.52
CA GLN A 74 3.79 -6.04 -4.19
C GLN A 74 3.64 -6.16 -2.69
N PHE A 75 2.50 -6.69 -2.24
CA PHE A 75 2.18 -6.82 -0.84
C PHE A 75 1.58 -8.20 -0.59
N THR A 76 2.25 -8.97 0.27
CA THR A 76 1.83 -10.30 0.70
C THR A 76 1.59 -10.27 2.21
N PRO A 77 0.33 -10.22 2.67
CA PRO A 77 0.02 -10.12 4.09
C PRO A 77 0.41 -11.42 4.81
N GLY A 78 0.87 -11.28 6.05
CA GLY A 78 0.89 -12.38 7.01
C GLY A 78 -0.31 -12.32 7.95
N VAL A 79 -0.15 -12.88 9.16
CA VAL A 79 -1.18 -12.84 10.20
C VAL A 79 -1.25 -11.43 10.81
N VAL A 80 -2.45 -10.84 10.84
CA VAL A 80 -2.72 -9.57 11.53
C VAL A 80 -2.55 -9.75 13.03
N ARG A 81 -1.74 -8.89 13.64
CA ARG A 81 -1.46 -8.89 15.07
C ARG A 81 -2.09 -7.67 15.74
N ALA A 82 -2.97 -7.90 16.70
CA ALA A 82 -3.50 -6.83 17.54
C ALA A 82 -2.41 -6.29 18.48
N GLY A 83 -2.43 -4.99 18.76
CA GLY A 83 -1.44 -4.35 19.61
C GLY A 83 -1.53 -2.83 19.59
N SER A 84 -0.63 -2.18 20.32
CA SER A 84 -0.44 -0.74 20.28
C SER A 84 0.63 -0.42 19.25
N TYR A 85 0.25 0.32 18.21
CA TYR A 85 1.15 0.77 17.15
C TYR A 85 1.18 2.29 17.09
N ALA A 86 2.33 2.86 16.74
CA ALA A 86 2.50 4.29 16.55
C ALA A 86 3.22 4.55 15.23
N PHE A 87 2.56 5.27 14.33
CA PHE A 87 3.11 5.61 13.02
C PHE A 87 3.15 7.12 12.85
N ASN A 88 4.31 7.65 12.44
CA ASN A 88 4.48 9.06 12.12
C ASN A 88 4.39 9.26 10.61
N VAL A 89 3.36 9.96 10.16
CA VAL A 89 3.14 10.29 8.74
C VAL A 89 4.05 11.45 8.29
N GLY A 90 4.53 12.25 9.24
CA GLY A 90 5.14 13.55 8.98
C GLY A 90 4.10 14.58 8.53
N SER A 91 4.54 15.85 8.49
CA SER A 91 3.82 16.99 7.90
C SER A 91 4.21 17.20 6.45
#